data_AF-A0A291GM36-F1
#
_entry.id   AF-A0A291GM36-F1
#
_cell.length_a   1.000
_cell.length_b   1.000
_cell.length_c   1.000
_cell.angle_alpha   90.00
_cell.angle_beta   90.00
_cell.angle_gamma   90.00
#
_symmetry.space_group_name_H-M   'P 1'
#
loop_
_entity.id
_entity.type
_entity.pdbx_description
1 polymer ?
#
loop_
_entity_poly.entity_id
_entity_poly.type
_entity_poly.pdbx_seq_one_letter_code
_entity_poly.pdbx_strand_id
1 'polypeptide(L)'
;MSVPWARMRSLRRRLTQTIFAFLPLVLLAAGLPPFLAVLPAIYPLFVLLRRGVRRLRQHVTRTGLAGEHGIRLLLGLLPLGVAWAQGAAGPVGWIAVALFSLLPLAELVVTRVAPGRKLRVSNLPGIQDTRGPKYPVNLLLVVDLSVTALATILLLARVPAWALIILPVLALLLAGASALDSFRRIRDSVDSDNGLYEAVEAYDPRFILYYGVPAGSAYQIGMWITHLEQIGERFIVVLRRTSAFREISALTDAPVVVRTNIWQLDDVVTPQMTTAFYVNNSAPNVHLVRYPHLTHVQLLHGDSDKASSFNPVTALYDRIFVAGQAAIDRYENNGVHIPSEKFTIVGRPQVETVQQQGPQNVPISTVLYAPTWEGHYADTNYGSLPVGPDIVQALLARGRTVVFRPHPFSYRNSEAKANIREIHRLLEEDAQASGRNHLYRAPAEKELDAFGCFNIADAMISDVSSVVPDFLYSGKPYGLVTMTSTVAEFEQAFPLARSAYVITRDLENLDAALDELLISDSKADQRMSTREYYLGPFAPENYADAFLDAARHVVRIERKPVTALGAQIDEEANGGAGRSADESADSGAAGGAEDGEAAFELDEQNGDH
;
A
#
# COMPACT_ATOMS: atom_id res chain seq x y z
N MET A 1 -29.12 -7.74 9.19
CA MET A 1 -29.05 -6.35 8.70
C MET A 1 -29.17 -5.37 9.87
N SER A 2 -28.06 -4.86 10.40
CA SER A 2 -28.09 -3.83 11.44
C SER A 2 -28.39 -2.48 10.79
N VAL A 3 -29.48 -1.82 11.20
CA VAL A 3 -29.75 -0.44 10.79
C VAL A 3 -28.59 0.41 11.32
N PRO A 4 -27.90 1.20 10.48
CA PRO A 4 -26.77 1.97 10.95
C PRO A 4 -27.27 3.16 11.77
N TRP A 5 -27.40 2.97 13.09
CA TRP A 5 -27.72 4.01 14.08
C TRP A 5 -26.82 5.27 13.97
N ALA A 6 -25.63 5.12 13.37
CA ALA A 6 -24.75 6.23 13.01
C ALA A 6 -25.36 7.20 11.98
N ARG A 7 -26.11 6.69 10.98
CA ARG A 7 -26.81 7.52 9.98
C ARG A 7 -27.91 8.35 10.65
N MET A 8 -28.71 7.76 11.55
CA MET A 8 -29.76 8.45 12.31
C MET A 8 -29.19 9.55 13.24
N ARG A 9 -28.08 9.28 13.94
CA ARG A 9 -27.40 10.31 14.77
C ARG A 9 -26.90 11.48 13.93
N SER A 10 -26.36 11.21 12.74
CA SER A 10 -25.90 12.27 11.83
C SER A 10 -27.06 13.12 11.28
N LEU A 11 -28.20 12.48 10.98
CA LEU A 11 -29.40 13.15 10.46
C LEU A 11 -30.03 14.05 11.52
N ARG A 12 -30.25 13.52 12.73
CA ARG A 12 -30.79 14.30 13.88
C ARG A 12 -29.97 15.55 14.13
N ARG A 13 -28.64 15.42 14.14
CA ARG A 13 -27.73 16.55 14.37
C ARG A 13 -27.83 17.61 13.27
N ARG A 14 -27.94 17.22 12.00
CA ARG A 14 -28.14 18.18 10.89
C ARG A 14 -29.48 18.87 10.98
N LEU A 15 -30.55 18.13 11.27
CA LEU A 15 -31.89 18.69 11.45
C LEU A 15 -31.91 19.74 12.58
N THR A 16 -31.28 19.43 13.73
CA THR A 16 -31.13 20.39 14.82
C THR A 16 -30.39 21.65 14.37
N GLN A 17 -29.26 21.50 13.66
CA GLN A 17 -28.51 22.67 13.16
C GLN A 17 -29.31 23.50 12.15
N THR A 18 -30.08 22.88 11.26
CA THR A 18 -30.95 23.58 10.31
C THR A 18 -32.02 24.38 11.04
N ILE A 19 -32.70 23.78 12.04
CA ILE A 19 -33.71 24.47 12.86
C ILE A 19 -33.09 25.69 13.55
N PHE A 20 -31.93 25.52 14.18
CA PHE A 20 -31.25 26.60 14.90
C PHE A 20 -30.66 27.68 13.96
N ALA A 21 -30.36 27.34 12.69
CA ALA A 21 -29.96 28.32 11.68
C ALA A 21 -31.16 29.08 11.08
N PHE A 22 -32.34 28.47 11.04
CA PHE A 22 -33.57 29.09 10.53
C PHE A 22 -34.30 29.94 11.58
N LEU A 23 -34.33 29.48 12.84
CA LEU A 23 -35.05 30.12 13.95
C LEU A 23 -34.76 31.63 14.10
N PRO A 24 -33.52 32.13 13.96
CA PRO A 24 -33.24 33.57 14.01
C PRO A 24 -34.03 34.39 13.01
N LEU A 25 -34.21 33.89 11.79
CA LEU A 25 -34.96 34.59 10.73
C LEU A 25 -36.45 34.69 11.10
N VAL A 26 -37.00 33.64 11.71
CA VAL A 26 -38.39 33.62 12.20
C VAL A 26 -38.56 34.59 13.37
N LEU A 27 -37.63 34.61 14.33
CA LEU A 27 -37.69 35.50 15.48
C LEU A 27 -37.57 36.97 15.06
N LEU A 28 -36.69 37.28 14.11
CA LEU A 28 -36.56 38.62 13.52
C LEU A 28 -37.85 39.04 12.80
N ALA A 29 -38.46 38.13 12.02
CA ALA A 29 -39.74 38.37 11.35
C ALA A 29 -40.90 38.57 12.35
N ALA A 30 -40.86 37.92 13.51
CA ALA A 30 -41.82 38.08 14.59
C ALA A 30 -41.61 39.37 15.43
N GLY A 31 -40.62 40.20 15.08
CA GLY A 31 -40.36 41.48 15.74
C GLY A 31 -39.58 41.38 17.05
N LEU A 32 -38.92 40.26 17.34
CA LEU A 32 -38.02 40.19 18.49
C LEU A 32 -36.83 41.15 18.33
N PRO A 33 -36.30 41.70 19.43
CA PRO A 33 -35.07 42.49 19.40
C PRO A 33 -33.91 41.71 18.75
N PRO A 34 -33.16 42.31 17.80
CA PRO A 34 -32.14 41.58 17.03
C PRO A 34 -31.10 40.84 17.88
N PHE A 35 -30.70 41.39 19.03
CA PHE A 35 -29.71 40.76 19.91
C PHE A 35 -30.20 39.46 20.56
N LEU A 36 -31.52 39.30 20.79
CA LEU A 36 -32.12 38.05 21.28
C LEU A 36 -32.36 37.08 20.13
N ALA A 37 -32.81 37.59 18.99
CA ALA A 37 -33.18 36.78 17.84
C ALA A 37 -31.99 36.03 17.22
N VAL A 38 -30.76 36.56 17.30
CA VAL A 38 -29.56 35.90 16.76
C VAL A 38 -29.01 34.75 17.62
N LEU A 39 -29.38 34.65 18.91
CA LEU A 39 -28.79 33.68 19.84
C LEU A 39 -28.84 32.22 19.36
N PRO A 40 -29.92 31.73 18.73
CA PRO A 40 -29.96 30.37 18.20
C PRO A 40 -28.90 30.09 17.12
N ALA A 41 -28.47 31.10 16.36
CA ALA A 41 -27.45 30.96 15.31
C ALA A 41 -26.05 30.60 15.85
N ILE A 42 -25.78 30.91 17.12
CA ILE A 42 -24.47 30.68 17.75
C ILE A 42 -24.13 29.18 17.75
N TYR A 43 -25.12 28.32 18.00
CA TYR A 43 -24.91 26.86 18.03
C TYR A 43 -24.40 26.29 16.69
N PRO A 44 -25.11 26.44 15.56
CA PRO A 44 -24.62 25.93 14.29
C PRO A 44 -23.34 26.62 13.82
N LEU A 45 -23.19 27.94 14.05
CA LEU A 45 -21.98 28.69 13.71
C LEU A 45 -20.74 28.13 14.44
N PHE A 46 -20.81 27.98 15.76
CA PHE A 46 -19.71 27.44 16.57
C PHE A 46 -19.32 26.03 16.12
N VAL A 47 -20.31 25.18 15.88
CA VAL A 47 -20.07 23.78 15.51
C VAL A 47 -19.42 23.66 14.12
N LEU A 48 -19.86 24.45 13.15
CA LEU A 48 -19.28 24.47 11.80
C LEU A 48 -17.87 25.09 11.81
N LEU A 49 -17.67 26.20 12.52
CA LEU A 49 -16.36 26.85 12.64
C LEU A 49 -15.33 25.94 13.31
N ARG A 50 -15.68 25.32 14.44
CA ARG A 50 -14.81 24.35 15.14
C ARG A 50 -14.40 23.19 14.24
N ARG A 51 -15.32 22.70 13.39
CA ARG A 51 -15.05 21.65 12.40
C ARG A 51 -14.11 22.13 11.31
N GLY A 52 -14.38 23.31 10.74
CA GLY A 52 -13.53 23.93 9.72
C GLY A 52 -12.10 24.11 10.21
N VAL A 53 -11.92 24.69 11.40
CA VAL A 53 -10.61 24.90 12.04
C VAL A 53 -9.91 23.58 12.33
N ARG A 54 -10.62 22.57 12.87
CA ARG A 54 -10.04 21.25 13.12
C ARG A 54 -9.54 20.61 11.82
N ARG A 55 -10.32 20.67 10.74
CA ARG A 55 -9.95 20.13 9.43
C ARG A 55 -8.79 20.89 8.78
N LEU A 56 -8.75 22.22 8.95
CA LEU A 56 -7.65 23.06 8.49
C LEU A 56 -6.35 22.67 9.19
N ARG A 57 -6.36 22.50 10.52
CA ARG A 57 -5.20 22.03 11.30
C ARG A 57 -4.74 20.63 10.89
N GLN A 58 -5.70 19.74 10.58
CA GLN A 58 -5.43 18.39 10.12
C GLN A 58 -5.07 18.29 8.62
N HIS A 59 -4.93 19.42 7.91
CA HIS A 59 -4.62 19.46 6.48
C HIS A 59 -5.54 18.58 5.62
N VAL A 60 -6.79 18.41 6.04
CA VAL A 60 -7.76 17.56 5.34
C VAL A 60 -8.12 18.22 4.02
N THR A 61 -7.78 17.57 2.90
CA THR A 61 -8.04 18.08 1.55
C THR A 61 -9.39 17.67 0.99
N ARG A 62 -10.10 16.72 1.63
CA ARG A 62 -11.42 16.24 1.21
C ARG A 62 -12.51 17.29 1.39
N THR A 63 -13.32 17.48 0.35
CA THR A 63 -14.44 18.42 0.21
C THR A 63 -15.73 17.92 0.89
N GLY A 64 -15.63 17.47 2.15
CA GLY A 64 -16.74 16.86 2.89
C GLY A 64 -17.82 17.84 3.39
N LEU A 65 -18.23 18.81 2.59
CA LEU A 65 -19.18 19.88 2.94
C LEU A 65 -20.49 19.87 2.14
N ALA A 66 -20.61 18.93 1.18
CA ALA A 66 -21.76 18.76 0.28
C ALA A 66 -23.14 18.70 0.95
N GLY A 67 -23.24 18.47 2.27
CA GLY A 67 -24.53 18.45 2.97
C GLY A 67 -24.66 19.41 4.14
N GLU A 68 -23.79 20.43 4.26
CA GLU A 68 -23.93 21.53 5.24
C GLU A 68 -24.23 22.88 4.55
N HIS A 69 -24.32 22.90 3.20
CA HIS A 69 -24.59 24.10 2.41
C HIS A 69 -25.93 24.78 2.77
N GLY A 70 -26.99 24.01 2.98
CA GLY A 70 -28.29 24.58 3.35
C GLY A 70 -28.26 25.34 4.68
N ILE A 71 -27.52 24.82 5.68
CA ILE A 71 -27.36 25.48 6.99
C ILE A 71 -26.57 26.78 6.82
N ARG A 72 -25.54 26.78 5.97
CA ARG A 72 -24.71 27.96 5.70
C ARG A 72 -25.42 29.03 4.91
N LEU A 73 -26.25 28.65 3.94
CA LEU A 73 -27.13 29.61 3.24
C LEU A 73 -28.08 30.29 4.22
N LEU A 74 -28.71 29.53 5.13
CA LEU A 74 -29.56 30.10 6.18
C LEU A 74 -28.79 31.06 7.10
N LEU A 75 -27.56 30.71 7.50
CA LEU A 75 -26.70 31.59 8.29
C LEU A 75 -26.27 32.84 7.50
N GLY A 76 -25.98 32.72 6.21
CA GLY A 76 -25.63 33.83 5.33
C GLY A 76 -26.76 34.86 5.16
N LEU A 77 -28.01 34.47 5.41
CA LEU A 77 -29.16 35.38 5.45
C LEU A 77 -29.32 36.13 6.78
N LEU A 78 -28.57 35.75 7.83
CA LEU A 78 -28.70 36.36 9.16
C LEU A 78 -28.36 37.86 9.20
N PRO A 79 -27.26 38.34 8.58
CA PRO A 79 -26.98 39.78 8.50
C PRO A 79 -28.14 40.57 7.87
N LEU A 80 -28.82 40.02 6.85
CA LEU A 80 -30.01 40.66 6.26
C LEU A 80 -31.13 40.79 7.27
N GLY A 81 -31.50 39.70 7.94
CA GLY A 81 -32.59 39.74 8.91
C GLY A 81 -32.36 40.80 9.99
N VAL A 82 -31.11 40.93 10.46
CA VAL A 82 -30.71 41.95 11.43
C VAL A 82 -30.80 43.36 10.84
N ALA A 83 -30.27 43.58 9.63
CA ALA A 83 -30.34 44.88 8.96
C ALA A 83 -31.79 45.30 8.66
N TRP A 84 -32.65 44.37 8.28
CA TRP A 84 -34.07 44.59 8.03
C TRP A 84 -34.82 44.98 9.32
N ALA A 85 -34.63 44.23 10.40
CA ALA A 85 -35.25 44.50 11.69
C ALA A 85 -34.84 45.87 12.28
N GLN A 86 -33.68 46.40 11.88
CA GLN A 86 -33.20 47.73 12.28
C GLN A 86 -33.59 48.85 11.31
N GLY A 87 -34.32 48.56 10.22
CA GLY A 87 -34.63 49.53 9.17
C GLY A 87 -33.43 49.99 8.34
N ALA A 88 -32.30 49.29 8.44
CA ALA A 88 -31.01 49.63 7.83
C ALA A 88 -30.76 48.93 6.48
N ALA A 89 -31.72 48.15 5.98
CA ALA A 89 -31.55 47.38 4.75
C ALA A 89 -31.45 48.27 3.50
N GLY A 90 -32.50 49.03 3.14
CA GLY A 90 -32.50 49.84 1.90
C GLY A 90 -32.07 49.05 0.63
N PRO A 91 -31.67 49.72 -0.46
CA PRO A 91 -31.12 49.06 -1.66
C PRO A 91 -29.79 48.34 -1.41
N VAL A 92 -28.99 48.85 -0.48
CA VAL A 92 -27.65 48.34 -0.11
C VAL A 92 -27.75 46.96 0.56
N GLY A 93 -28.80 46.73 1.35
CA GLY A 93 -29.07 45.46 2.01
C GLY A 93 -29.33 44.34 1.02
N TRP A 94 -29.99 44.61 -0.10
CA TRP A 94 -30.18 43.64 -1.17
C TRP A 94 -28.87 43.24 -1.86
N ILE A 95 -27.94 44.18 -2.02
CA ILE A 95 -26.59 43.91 -2.54
C ILE A 95 -25.82 43.02 -1.55
N ALA A 96 -25.84 43.36 -0.26
CA ALA A 96 -25.19 42.55 0.78
C ALA A 96 -25.76 41.12 0.80
N VAL A 97 -27.08 40.95 0.72
CA VAL A 97 -27.76 39.64 0.65
C VAL A 97 -27.26 38.81 -0.51
N ALA A 98 -27.21 39.39 -1.71
CA ALA A 98 -26.77 38.67 -2.89
C ALA A 98 -25.34 38.16 -2.70
N LEU A 99 -24.45 38.99 -2.13
CA LEU A 99 -23.04 38.64 -1.90
C LEU A 99 -22.85 37.58 -0.81
N PHE A 100 -23.52 37.71 0.34
CA PHE A 100 -23.45 36.70 1.42
C PHE A 100 -24.11 35.37 1.02
N SER A 101 -25.14 35.39 0.18
CA SER A 101 -25.78 34.17 -0.35
C SER A 101 -24.94 33.52 -1.46
N LEU A 102 -24.23 34.32 -2.25
CA LEU A 102 -23.33 33.84 -3.30
C LEU A 102 -22.11 33.12 -2.74
N LEU A 103 -21.67 33.45 -1.52
CA LEU A 103 -20.43 32.92 -0.93
C LEU A 103 -20.49 31.40 -0.64
N PRO A 104 -21.55 30.85 0.00
CA PRO A 104 -21.74 29.40 0.10
C PRO A 104 -21.93 28.69 -1.26
N LEU A 105 -22.47 29.39 -2.27
CA LEU A 105 -22.66 28.85 -3.62
C LEU A 105 -21.34 28.79 -4.41
N ALA A 106 -20.50 29.81 -4.30
CA ALA A 106 -19.17 29.86 -4.92
C ALA A 106 -18.29 28.71 -4.42
N GLU A 107 -18.40 28.34 -3.14
CA GLU A 107 -17.71 27.17 -2.60
C GLU A 107 -18.16 25.85 -3.25
N LEU A 108 -19.43 25.71 -3.65
CA LEU A 108 -19.90 24.49 -4.34
C LEU A 108 -19.16 24.28 -5.67
N VAL A 109 -18.88 25.37 -6.39
CA VAL A 109 -18.10 25.33 -7.62
C VAL A 109 -16.66 24.94 -7.31
N VAL A 110 -16.03 25.60 -6.33
CA VAL A 110 -14.65 25.28 -5.90
C VAL A 110 -14.53 23.83 -5.45
N THR A 111 -15.48 23.30 -4.68
CA THR A 111 -15.46 21.95 -4.13
C THR A 111 -15.69 20.85 -5.17
N ARG A 112 -16.37 21.15 -6.28
CA ARG A 112 -16.49 20.23 -7.43
C ARG A 112 -15.23 20.21 -8.31
N VAL A 113 -14.55 21.34 -8.41
CA VAL A 113 -13.36 21.53 -9.25
C VAL A 113 -12.07 21.13 -8.48
N ALA A 114 -12.01 21.35 -7.17
CA ALA A 114 -10.84 21.07 -6.34
C ALA A 114 -10.33 19.61 -6.33
N PRO A 115 -11.16 18.55 -6.44
CA PRO A 115 -10.69 17.15 -6.39
C PRO A 115 -9.95 16.67 -7.63
N GLY A 116 -9.75 17.49 -8.67
CA GLY A 116 -9.24 17.08 -9.98
C GLY A 116 -7.78 16.62 -10.08
N ARG A 117 -7.23 15.99 -9.03
CA ARG A 117 -5.98 15.24 -9.12
C ARG A 117 -6.24 13.92 -9.84
N LYS A 118 -5.78 13.78 -11.07
CA LYS A 118 -5.85 12.50 -11.80
C LYS A 118 -4.47 11.87 -11.99
N LEU A 119 -3.47 12.67 -12.33
CA LEU A 119 -2.13 12.19 -12.60
C LEU A 119 -1.22 12.37 -11.38
N ARG A 120 -0.55 11.29 -10.98
CA ARG A 120 0.56 11.30 -10.02
C ARG A 120 1.78 10.71 -10.69
N VAL A 121 2.84 11.51 -10.77
CA VAL A 121 4.09 11.18 -11.46
C VAL A 121 5.26 11.67 -10.64
N SER A 122 6.32 10.89 -10.52
CA SER A 122 7.61 11.31 -9.98
C SER A 122 8.70 11.03 -11.02
N ASN A 123 9.73 11.85 -11.06
CA ASN A 123 10.96 11.65 -11.82
C ASN A 123 10.83 11.44 -13.34
N LEU A 124 9.66 11.69 -13.95
CA LEU A 124 9.49 11.65 -15.40
C LEU A 124 9.87 13.02 -16.02
N PRO A 125 10.89 13.11 -16.89
CA PRO A 125 11.23 14.35 -17.55
C PRO A 125 10.06 14.91 -18.37
N GLY A 126 9.87 16.23 -18.35
CA GLY A 126 8.80 16.90 -19.09
C GLY A 126 7.43 16.94 -18.38
N ILE A 127 7.21 16.11 -17.36
CA ILE A 127 5.94 16.08 -16.60
C ILE A 127 6.20 16.30 -15.12
N GLN A 128 5.46 17.24 -14.53
CA GLN A 128 5.54 17.51 -13.10
C GLN A 128 4.32 16.95 -12.35
N ASP A 129 4.53 16.40 -11.16
CA ASP A 129 3.41 16.06 -10.27
C ASP A 129 2.60 17.33 -10.01
N THR A 130 1.29 17.26 -10.24
CA THR A 130 0.44 18.41 -10.01
C THR A 130 0.40 18.75 -8.52
N ARG A 131 0.87 19.96 -8.20
CA ARG A 131 0.97 20.47 -6.82
C ARG A 131 -0.40 20.40 -6.12
N GLY A 132 -0.38 20.24 -4.80
CA GLY A 132 -1.58 20.39 -3.96
C GLY A 132 -2.20 21.79 -4.10
N PRO A 133 -3.48 21.98 -3.71
CA PRO A 133 -4.10 23.31 -3.75
C PRO A 133 -3.27 24.30 -2.93
N LYS A 134 -3.01 25.50 -3.47
CA LYS A 134 -2.32 26.56 -2.70
C LYS A 134 -3.14 26.99 -1.50
N TYR A 135 -4.47 27.00 -1.66
CA TYR A 135 -5.42 27.38 -0.63
C TYR A 135 -6.24 26.17 -0.21
N PRO A 136 -6.19 25.73 1.07
CA PRO A 136 -7.01 24.62 1.51
C PRO A 136 -8.49 25.02 1.44
N VAL A 137 -9.32 24.17 0.85
CA VAL A 137 -10.76 24.47 0.66
C VAL A 137 -11.47 24.77 1.98
N ASN A 138 -11.02 24.17 3.10
CA ASN A 138 -11.55 24.47 4.44
C ASN A 138 -11.25 25.90 4.92
N LEU A 139 -10.28 26.62 4.33
CA LEU A 139 -10.06 28.04 4.60
C LEU A 139 -11.26 28.88 4.13
N LEU A 140 -11.82 28.56 2.97
CA LEU A 140 -13.01 29.25 2.44
C LEU A 140 -14.21 29.08 3.38
N LEU A 141 -14.41 27.87 3.90
CA LEU A 141 -15.43 27.60 4.91
C LEU A 141 -15.26 28.47 6.17
N VAL A 142 -14.04 28.53 6.70
CA VAL A 142 -13.76 29.32 7.92
C VAL A 142 -13.97 30.81 7.64
N VAL A 143 -13.48 31.32 6.51
CA VAL A 143 -13.63 32.72 6.11
C VAL A 143 -15.10 33.07 5.92
N ASP A 144 -15.89 32.25 5.23
CA ASP A 144 -17.34 32.45 5.03
C ASP A 144 -18.10 32.60 6.36
N LEU A 145 -17.88 31.65 7.28
CA LEU A 145 -18.53 31.65 8.58
C LEU A 145 -18.06 32.83 9.44
N SER A 146 -16.77 33.14 9.42
CA SER A 146 -16.19 34.27 10.17
C SER A 146 -16.70 35.61 9.66
N VAL A 147 -16.79 35.80 8.34
CA VAL A 147 -17.33 37.00 7.71
C VAL A 147 -18.81 37.16 7.99
N THR A 148 -19.60 36.08 7.93
CA THR A 148 -21.02 36.08 8.30
C THR A 148 -21.24 36.45 9.77
N ALA A 149 -20.43 35.89 10.67
CA ALA A 149 -20.49 36.19 12.10
C ALA A 149 -20.09 37.64 12.39
N LEU A 150 -18.99 38.10 11.80
CA LEU A 150 -18.49 39.47 11.95
C LEU A 150 -19.50 40.48 11.44
N ALA A 151 -20.08 40.27 10.26
CA ALA A 151 -21.11 41.16 9.72
C ALA A 151 -22.35 41.23 10.63
N THR A 152 -22.79 40.09 11.17
CA THR A 152 -23.89 40.04 12.15
C THR A 152 -23.56 40.86 13.40
N ILE A 153 -22.36 40.70 13.97
CA ILE A 153 -21.92 41.43 15.16
C ILE A 153 -21.84 42.94 14.90
N LEU A 154 -21.25 43.35 13.77
CA LEU A 154 -21.11 44.75 13.41
C LEU A 154 -22.48 45.42 13.17
N LEU A 155 -23.44 44.72 12.58
CA LEU A 155 -24.82 45.21 12.46
C LEU A 155 -25.51 45.36 13.82
N LEU A 156 -25.29 44.43 14.75
CA LEU A 156 -25.80 44.58 16.12
C LEU A 156 -25.17 45.79 16.83
N ALA A 157 -23.92 46.11 16.51
CA ALA A 157 -23.21 47.30 16.95
C ALA A 157 -23.56 48.59 16.16
N ARG A 158 -24.60 48.55 15.30
CA ARG A 158 -25.12 49.70 14.52
C ARG A 158 -24.15 50.25 13.46
N VAL A 159 -23.19 49.45 12.99
CA VAL A 159 -22.37 49.81 11.82
C VAL A 159 -23.26 49.84 10.57
N PRO A 160 -23.17 50.87 9.71
CA PRO A 160 -24.05 50.98 8.56
C PRO A 160 -23.81 49.85 7.55
N ALA A 161 -24.89 49.29 7.00
CA ALA A 161 -24.85 48.10 6.14
C ALA A 161 -23.94 48.25 4.91
N TRP A 162 -23.80 49.47 4.36
CA TRP A 162 -22.93 49.73 3.20
C TRP A 162 -21.45 49.47 3.50
N ALA A 163 -21.01 49.73 4.74
CA ALA A 163 -19.62 49.52 5.13
C ALA A 163 -19.27 48.02 5.22
N LEU A 164 -20.28 47.16 5.30
CA LEU A 164 -20.10 45.71 5.46
C LEU A 164 -20.00 44.97 4.12
N ILE A 165 -20.28 45.62 2.99
CA ILE A 165 -20.15 45.04 1.64
C ILE A 165 -18.71 44.57 1.37
N ILE A 166 -17.72 45.22 1.97
CA ILE A 166 -16.31 44.85 1.80
C ILE A 166 -16.01 43.43 2.28
N LEU A 167 -16.71 42.94 3.31
CA LEU A 167 -16.45 41.62 3.90
C LEU A 167 -16.77 40.46 2.94
N PRO A 168 -18.00 40.32 2.38
CA PRO A 168 -18.30 39.27 1.43
C PRO A 168 -17.58 39.46 0.10
N VAL A 169 -17.27 40.69 -0.31
CA VAL A 169 -16.44 40.94 -1.52
C VAL A 169 -15.04 40.35 -1.36
N LEU A 170 -14.35 40.61 -0.24
CA LEU A 170 -13.03 40.03 0.03
C LEU A 170 -13.08 38.49 0.11
N ALA A 171 -14.12 37.93 0.72
CA ALA A 171 -14.31 36.49 0.80
C ALA A 171 -14.58 35.86 -0.57
N LEU A 172 -15.37 36.52 -1.43
CA LEU A 172 -15.62 36.10 -2.81
C LEU A 172 -14.36 36.20 -3.68
N LEU A 173 -13.52 37.22 -3.49
CA LEU A 173 -12.22 37.33 -4.17
C LEU A 173 -11.29 36.16 -3.79
N LEU A 174 -11.24 35.78 -2.51
CA LEU A 174 -10.49 34.61 -2.06
C LEU A 174 -11.06 33.31 -2.64
N ALA A 175 -12.39 33.16 -2.66
CA ALA A 175 -13.05 32.01 -3.28
C ALA A 175 -12.76 31.94 -4.79
N GLY A 176 -12.80 33.07 -5.50
CA GLY A 176 -12.45 33.18 -6.92
C GLY A 176 -10.98 32.86 -7.19
N ALA A 177 -10.05 33.33 -6.36
CA ALA A 177 -8.64 32.97 -6.46
C ALA A 177 -8.40 31.46 -6.23
N SER A 178 -9.11 30.85 -5.28
CA SER A 178 -9.06 29.41 -5.04
C SER A 178 -9.72 28.59 -6.16
N ALA A 179 -10.81 29.09 -6.75
CA ALA A 179 -11.44 28.51 -7.93
C ALA A 179 -10.49 28.52 -9.13
N LEU A 180 -9.84 29.66 -9.39
CA LEU A 180 -8.89 29.82 -10.49
C LEU A 180 -7.64 28.94 -10.29
N ASP A 181 -7.11 28.85 -9.07
CA ASP A 181 -6.03 27.92 -8.73
C ASP A 181 -6.46 26.47 -9.00
N SER A 182 -7.68 26.09 -8.62
CA SER A 182 -8.21 24.74 -8.87
C SER A 182 -8.44 24.45 -10.35
N PHE A 183 -8.96 25.41 -11.09
CA PHE A 183 -9.16 25.30 -12.54
C PHE A 183 -7.84 25.15 -13.28
N ARG A 184 -6.85 26.02 -12.99
CA ARG A 184 -5.50 25.92 -13.57
C ARG A 184 -4.88 24.56 -13.28
N ARG A 185 -4.96 24.07 -12.04
CA ARG A 185 -4.44 22.74 -11.68
C ARG A 185 -5.13 21.59 -12.43
N ILE A 186 -6.44 21.64 -12.64
CA ILE A 186 -7.12 20.63 -13.46
C ILE A 186 -6.62 20.68 -14.87
N ARG A 187 -6.56 21.88 -15.46
CA ARG A 187 -6.08 22.05 -16.84
C ARG A 187 -4.66 21.53 -16.96
N ASP A 188 -3.75 21.97 -16.09
CA ASP A 188 -2.36 21.51 -16.08
C ASP A 188 -2.27 19.99 -15.84
N SER A 189 -3.16 19.40 -15.03
CA SER A 189 -3.24 17.94 -14.84
C SER A 189 -3.73 17.22 -16.08
N VAL A 190 -4.70 17.78 -16.81
CA VAL A 190 -5.25 17.19 -18.04
C VAL A 190 -4.22 17.30 -19.15
N ASP A 191 -3.58 18.46 -19.29
CA ASP A 191 -2.51 18.69 -20.27
C ASP A 191 -1.34 17.72 -20.00
N SER A 192 -0.97 17.52 -18.73
CA SER A 192 0.05 16.53 -18.35
C SER A 192 -0.37 15.08 -18.59
N ASP A 193 -1.65 14.74 -18.39
CA ASP A 193 -2.18 13.38 -18.66
C ASP A 193 -2.21 13.10 -20.16
N ASN A 194 -2.63 14.08 -20.97
CA ASN A 194 -2.64 14.00 -22.43
C ASN A 194 -1.21 13.90 -23.01
N GLY A 195 -0.26 14.63 -22.43
CA GLY A 195 1.15 14.58 -22.83
C GLY A 195 1.95 13.41 -22.23
N LEU A 196 1.31 12.52 -21.45
CA LEU A 196 2.03 11.45 -20.77
C LEU A 196 2.70 10.50 -21.77
N TYR A 197 1.96 10.03 -22.76
CA TYR A 197 2.48 9.08 -23.73
C TYR A 197 3.75 9.61 -24.42
N GLU A 198 3.69 10.85 -24.91
CA GLU A 198 4.82 11.53 -25.54
C GLU A 198 6.02 11.68 -24.59
N ALA A 199 5.78 11.98 -23.31
CA ALA A 199 6.84 12.09 -22.32
C ALA A 199 7.48 10.73 -21.98
N VAL A 200 6.68 9.67 -21.92
CA VAL A 200 7.18 8.30 -21.71
C VAL A 200 7.96 7.83 -22.95
N GLU A 201 7.45 8.10 -24.15
CA GLU A 201 8.14 7.81 -25.41
C GLU A 201 9.47 8.56 -25.50
N ALA A 202 9.51 9.85 -25.14
CA ALA A 202 10.73 10.65 -25.12
C ALA A 202 11.74 10.18 -24.05
N TYR A 203 11.27 9.63 -22.93
CA TYR A 203 12.14 9.02 -21.92
C TYR A 203 12.77 7.71 -22.44
N ASP A 204 12.11 7.03 -23.37
CA ASP A 204 12.53 5.76 -24.01
C ASP A 204 12.87 4.65 -23.00
N PRO A 205 11.93 4.24 -22.13
CA PRO A 205 12.12 3.12 -21.23
C PRO A 205 12.14 1.80 -22.00
N ARG A 206 13.08 0.92 -21.65
CA ARG A 206 13.18 -0.44 -22.20
C ARG A 206 12.27 -1.44 -21.50
N PHE A 207 11.99 -1.23 -20.22
CA PHE A 207 11.13 -2.14 -19.45
C PHE A 207 10.25 -1.42 -18.42
N ILE A 208 9.24 -2.15 -17.94
CA ILE A 208 8.30 -1.69 -16.91
C ILE A 208 8.49 -2.52 -15.65
N LEU A 209 8.54 -1.89 -14.48
CA LEU A 209 8.26 -2.55 -13.21
C LEU A 209 6.80 -2.28 -12.82
N TYR A 210 5.97 -3.31 -12.83
CA TYR A 210 4.52 -3.16 -12.64
C TYR A 210 4.08 -3.60 -11.24
N TYR A 211 3.28 -2.76 -10.57
CA TYR A 211 2.94 -2.98 -9.17
C TYR A 211 1.47 -2.67 -8.82
N GLY A 212 0.77 -3.71 -8.36
CA GLY A 212 -0.66 -3.70 -8.07
C GLY A 212 -1.06 -3.44 -6.61
N VAL A 213 -0.11 -3.33 -5.68
CA VAL A 213 -0.34 -3.49 -4.23
C VAL A 213 -0.39 -2.12 -3.52
N PRO A 214 -1.21 -1.96 -2.45
CA PRO A 214 -1.29 -0.71 -1.68
C PRO A 214 -0.03 -0.41 -0.85
N ALA A 215 -0.01 0.79 -0.24
CA ALA A 215 1.00 1.20 0.74
C ALA A 215 1.19 0.19 1.88
N GLY A 216 2.39 0.15 2.46
CA GLY A 216 2.77 -0.77 3.54
C GLY A 216 3.41 -2.08 3.06
N SER A 217 3.50 -2.30 1.74
CA SER A 217 4.16 -3.48 1.13
C SER A 217 5.36 -3.11 0.25
N ALA A 218 5.91 -1.91 0.43
CA ALA A 218 7.01 -1.37 -0.39
C ALA A 218 8.28 -2.22 -0.37
N TYR A 219 8.48 -3.05 0.66
CA TYR A 219 9.61 -3.99 0.74
C TYR A 219 9.68 -4.94 -0.47
N GLN A 220 8.54 -5.28 -1.09
CA GLN A 220 8.50 -6.16 -2.27
C GLN A 220 9.25 -5.55 -3.48
N ILE A 221 9.08 -4.26 -3.71
CA ILE A 221 9.85 -3.52 -4.73
C ILE A 221 11.26 -3.24 -4.22
N GLY A 222 11.39 -2.84 -2.95
CA GLY A 222 12.67 -2.47 -2.35
C GLY A 222 13.74 -3.56 -2.47
N MET A 223 13.36 -4.83 -2.45
CA MET A 223 14.28 -5.96 -2.64
C MET A 223 14.81 -6.14 -4.07
N TRP A 224 14.18 -5.51 -5.06
CA TRP A 224 14.52 -5.70 -6.48
C TRP A 224 14.97 -4.41 -7.16
N ILE A 225 14.56 -3.25 -6.66
CA ILE A 225 14.72 -1.99 -7.37
C ILE A 225 16.19 -1.68 -7.69
N THR A 226 17.10 -1.89 -6.74
CA THR A 226 18.55 -1.71 -6.94
C THR A 226 19.10 -2.65 -8.00
N HIS A 227 18.67 -3.91 -8.02
CA HIS A 227 19.11 -4.90 -9.02
C HIS A 227 18.54 -4.61 -10.40
N LEU A 228 17.32 -4.08 -10.49
CA LEU A 228 16.72 -3.64 -11.74
C LEU A 228 17.44 -2.39 -12.30
N GLU A 229 17.87 -1.47 -11.45
CA GLU A 229 18.71 -0.32 -11.85
C GLU A 229 20.07 -0.77 -12.42
N GLN A 230 20.67 -1.83 -11.87
CA GLN A 230 21.93 -2.42 -12.33
C GLN A 230 21.86 -3.14 -13.69
N ILE A 231 20.65 -3.38 -14.23
CA ILE A 231 20.48 -3.85 -15.63
C ILE A 231 21.16 -2.85 -16.59
N GLY A 232 21.14 -1.56 -16.25
CA GLY A 232 21.75 -0.49 -17.03
C GLY A 232 20.89 -0.02 -18.20
N GLU A 233 19.57 -0.23 -18.12
CA GLU A 233 18.58 0.25 -19.09
C GLU A 233 17.57 1.17 -18.40
N ARG A 234 17.02 2.12 -19.15
CA ARG A 234 15.95 2.98 -18.64
C ARG A 234 14.68 2.18 -18.40
N PHE A 235 13.97 2.48 -17.32
CA PHE A 235 12.71 1.82 -17.00
C PHE A 235 11.74 2.77 -16.30
N ILE A 236 10.49 2.34 -16.21
CA ILE A 236 9.42 3.06 -15.53
C ILE A 236 8.72 2.15 -14.53
N VAL A 237 8.35 2.70 -13.38
CA VAL A 237 7.53 2.02 -12.38
C VAL A 237 6.07 2.43 -12.56
N VAL A 238 5.19 1.47 -12.84
CA VAL A 238 3.76 1.70 -13.04
C VAL A 238 2.96 1.17 -11.86
N LEU A 239 2.30 2.07 -11.13
CA LEU A 239 1.53 1.77 -9.92
C LEU A 239 0.04 1.76 -10.20
N ARG A 240 -0.66 0.73 -9.71
CA ARG A 240 -2.14 0.67 -9.76
C ARG A 240 -2.83 1.31 -8.56
N ARG A 241 -2.09 1.61 -7.49
CA ARG A 241 -2.62 2.18 -6.23
C ARG A 241 -1.93 3.49 -5.91
N THR A 242 -2.70 4.58 -5.81
CA THR A 242 -2.17 5.91 -5.45
C THR A 242 -1.56 5.93 -4.04
N SER A 243 -2.00 5.04 -3.14
CA SER A 243 -1.48 4.96 -1.77
C SER A 243 0.01 4.62 -1.75
N ALA A 244 0.47 3.70 -2.61
CA ALA A 244 1.87 3.27 -2.67
C ALA A 244 2.82 4.33 -3.25
N PHE A 245 2.29 5.34 -3.96
CA PHE A 245 3.10 6.31 -4.72
C PHE A 245 4.23 6.96 -3.92
N ARG A 246 3.96 7.41 -2.69
CA ARG A 246 4.98 8.11 -1.89
C ARG A 246 6.10 7.18 -1.44
N GLU A 247 5.75 5.99 -1.00
CA GLU A 247 6.73 5.00 -0.51
C GLU A 247 7.61 4.54 -1.67
N ILE A 248 7.02 4.20 -2.82
CA ILE A 248 7.78 3.70 -3.97
C ILE A 248 8.61 4.80 -4.63
N SER A 249 8.10 6.04 -4.73
CA SER A 249 8.89 7.16 -5.29
C SER A 249 10.10 7.54 -4.42
N ALA A 250 10.14 7.10 -3.16
CA ALA A 250 11.29 7.32 -2.27
C ALA A 250 12.37 6.23 -2.43
N LEU A 251 12.09 5.14 -3.15
CA LEU A 251 13.01 4.01 -3.33
C LEU A 251 13.85 4.10 -4.61
N THR A 252 13.51 4.96 -5.55
CA THR A 252 14.18 5.04 -6.86
C THR A 252 14.08 6.43 -7.48
N ASP A 253 15.09 6.76 -8.27
CA ASP A 253 15.10 7.94 -9.13
C ASP A 253 14.47 7.68 -10.51
N ALA A 254 14.10 6.43 -10.82
CA ALA A 254 13.36 6.11 -12.04
C ALA A 254 11.97 6.77 -12.05
N PRO A 255 11.39 7.06 -13.23
CA PRO A 255 10.03 7.54 -13.33
C PRO A 255 9.02 6.61 -12.64
N VAL A 256 8.15 7.18 -11.80
CA VAL A 256 7.06 6.46 -11.12
C VAL A 256 5.73 7.08 -11.51
N VAL A 257 4.82 6.30 -12.10
CA VAL A 257 3.55 6.80 -12.65
C VAL A 257 2.38 5.99 -12.10
N VAL A 258 1.29 6.68 -11.69
CA VAL A 258 0.07 6.03 -11.21
C VAL A 258 -0.98 5.92 -12.32
N ARG A 259 -1.41 4.69 -12.60
CA ARG A 259 -2.48 4.35 -13.54
C ARG A 259 -3.49 3.44 -12.86
N THR A 260 -4.56 4.00 -12.30
CA THR A 260 -5.52 3.22 -11.50
C THR A 260 -6.40 2.33 -12.36
N ASN A 261 -6.75 2.77 -13.56
CA ASN A 261 -7.65 2.06 -14.47
C ASN A 261 -6.87 1.38 -15.60
N ILE A 262 -7.46 0.31 -16.14
CA ILE A 262 -6.84 -0.49 -17.19
C ILE A 262 -6.59 0.30 -18.49
N TRP A 263 -7.55 1.12 -18.93
CA TRP A 263 -7.43 1.93 -20.14
C TRP A 263 -6.35 3.01 -20.07
N GLN A 264 -5.90 3.39 -18.87
CA GLN A 264 -4.81 4.35 -18.73
C GLN A 264 -3.44 3.69 -18.94
N LEU A 265 -3.36 2.35 -18.99
CA LEU A 265 -2.10 1.68 -19.26
C LEU A 265 -1.61 1.96 -20.69
N ASP A 266 -2.52 2.26 -21.63
CA ASP A 266 -2.17 2.61 -23.01
C ASP A 266 -1.34 3.92 -23.06
N ASP A 267 -1.47 4.78 -22.04
CA ASP A 267 -0.72 6.03 -21.92
C ASP A 267 0.75 5.84 -21.50
N VAL A 268 1.12 4.66 -20.98
CA VAL A 268 2.47 4.37 -20.45
C VAL A 268 3.19 3.24 -21.16
N VAL A 269 2.51 2.42 -21.98
CA VAL A 269 3.13 1.29 -22.68
C VAL A 269 3.50 1.73 -24.10
N THR A 270 4.80 1.77 -24.39
CA THR A 270 5.31 2.15 -25.72
C THR A 270 5.70 0.92 -26.55
N PRO A 271 5.75 1.02 -27.89
CA PRO A 271 6.22 -0.06 -28.75
C PRO A 271 7.69 -0.45 -28.54
N GLN A 272 8.51 0.44 -27.96
CA GLN A 272 9.95 0.21 -27.76
C GLN A 272 10.28 -0.59 -26.50
N MET A 273 9.33 -0.65 -25.57
CA MET A 273 9.44 -1.50 -24.38
C MET A 273 9.42 -2.97 -24.80
N THR A 274 10.27 -3.77 -24.17
CA THR A 274 10.43 -5.21 -24.46
C THR A 274 10.00 -6.09 -23.30
N THR A 275 9.98 -5.58 -22.07
CA THR A 275 9.83 -6.41 -20.88
C THR A 275 8.97 -5.75 -19.80
N ALA A 276 8.22 -6.57 -19.06
CA ALA A 276 7.54 -6.17 -17.83
C ALA A 276 7.95 -7.09 -16.68
N PHE A 277 8.46 -6.53 -15.59
CA PHE A 277 8.79 -7.24 -14.36
C PHE A 277 7.67 -7.13 -13.33
N TYR A 278 7.43 -8.23 -12.62
CA TYR A 278 6.43 -8.37 -11.57
C TYR A 278 7.08 -8.96 -10.31
N VAL A 279 6.74 -8.42 -9.14
CA VAL A 279 7.35 -8.83 -7.84
C VAL A 279 6.35 -9.54 -6.92
N ASN A 280 5.16 -9.90 -7.44
CA ASN A 280 4.11 -10.60 -6.69
C ASN A 280 3.07 -11.20 -7.64
N ASN A 281 2.09 -11.91 -7.08
CA ASN A 281 0.95 -12.47 -7.81
C ASN A 281 -0.34 -11.66 -7.58
N SER A 282 -0.24 -10.33 -7.49
CA SER A 282 -1.42 -9.49 -7.24
C SER A 282 -2.40 -9.50 -8.42
N ALA A 283 -3.71 -9.53 -8.14
CA ALA A 283 -4.75 -9.57 -9.17
C ALA A 283 -4.59 -8.49 -10.27
N PRO A 284 -4.17 -7.24 -10.00
CA PRO A 284 -3.97 -6.25 -11.06
C PRO A 284 -2.91 -6.59 -12.11
N ASN A 285 -2.05 -7.60 -11.90
CA ASN A 285 -1.00 -7.99 -12.85
C ASN A 285 -1.56 -8.45 -14.20
N VAL A 286 -2.74 -9.10 -14.19
CA VAL A 286 -3.43 -9.53 -15.42
C VAL A 286 -3.70 -8.38 -16.39
N HIS A 287 -3.81 -7.15 -15.89
CA HIS A 287 -4.08 -5.99 -16.72
C HIS A 287 -2.89 -5.56 -17.58
N LEU A 288 -1.65 -5.83 -17.17
CA LEU A 288 -0.47 -5.52 -18.00
C LEU A 288 -0.08 -6.72 -18.87
N VAL A 289 -0.43 -7.95 -18.49
CA VAL A 289 -0.15 -9.14 -19.33
C VAL A 289 -0.88 -9.11 -20.68
N ARG A 290 -1.90 -8.26 -20.81
CA ARG A 290 -2.62 -8.05 -22.08
C ARG A 290 -1.76 -7.51 -23.23
N TYR A 291 -0.54 -7.02 -22.98
CA TYR A 291 0.33 -6.42 -24.01
C TYR A 291 1.28 -7.47 -24.59
N PRO A 292 0.94 -8.10 -25.73
CA PRO A 292 1.61 -9.32 -26.18
C PRO A 292 3.02 -9.09 -26.71
N HIS A 293 3.44 -7.84 -26.96
CA HIS A 293 4.80 -7.53 -27.40
C HIS A 293 5.82 -7.52 -26.24
N LEU A 294 5.35 -7.43 -25.00
CA LEU A 294 6.20 -7.49 -23.82
C LEU A 294 6.46 -8.94 -23.41
N THR A 295 7.70 -9.24 -23.05
CA THR A 295 8.02 -10.44 -22.27
C THR A 295 7.70 -10.16 -20.80
N HIS A 296 6.79 -10.94 -20.23
CA HIS A 296 6.35 -10.81 -18.85
C HIS A 296 7.18 -11.71 -17.95
N VAL A 297 7.93 -11.11 -17.02
CA VAL A 297 8.89 -11.78 -16.14
C VAL A 297 8.42 -11.69 -14.69
N GLN A 298 8.14 -12.84 -14.08
CA GLN A 298 7.81 -12.92 -12.67
C GLN A 298 9.06 -13.13 -11.82
N LEU A 299 9.25 -12.28 -10.81
CA LEU A 299 10.34 -12.35 -9.84
C LEU A 299 9.89 -12.83 -8.45
N LEU A 300 8.60 -12.65 -8.12
CA LEU A 300 8.10 -12.72 -6.74
C LEU A 300 8.88 -11.77 -5.79
N HIS A 301 8.73 -11.95 -4.48
CA HIS A 301 9.40 -11.13 -3.45
C HIS A 301 9.98 -12.01 -2.33
N GLY A 302 10.31 -13.25 -2.66
CA GLY A 302 10.82 -14.22 -1.72
C GLY A 302 10.58 -15.64 -2.23
N ASP A 303 11.45 -16.54 -1.80
CA ASP A 303 11.35 -17.98 -2.09
C ASP A 303 11.12 -18.70 -0.77
N SER A 304 10.03 -19.49 -0.66
CA SER A 304 9.68 -20.22 0.56
C SER A 304 8.69 -21.33 0.25
N ASP A 305 8.55 -22.31 1.14
CA ASP A 305 7.66 -23.46 0.95
C ASP A 305 6.17 -23.16 1.23
N LYS A 306 5.79 -21.87 1.30
CA LYS A 306 4.40 -21.44 1.52
C LYS A 306 3.60 -21.46 0.22
N ALA A 307 2.27 -21.61 0.34
CA ALA A 307 1.32 -21.65 -0.78
C ALA A 307 1.42 -20.45 -1.74
N SER A 308 1.81 -19.28 -1.25
CA SER A 308 2.05 -18.10 -2.09
C SER A 308 3.15 -18.29 -3.13
N SER A 309 4.13 -19.16 -2.87
CA SER A 309 5.30 -19.41 -3.72
C SER A 309 5.07 -20.49 -4.78
N PHE A 310 3.88 -21.12 -4.81
CA PHE A 310 3.48 -22.07 -5.86
C PHE A 310 2.09 -21.76 -6.42
N ASN A 311 1.68 -20.50 -6.39
CA ASN A 311 0.36 -20.09 -6.87
C ASN A 311 0.21 -20.33 -8.39
N PRO A 312 -0.85 -21.04 -8.86
CA PRO A 312 -1.11 -21.30 -10.27
C PRO A 312 -1.15 -20.06 -11.18
N VAL A 313 -1.47 -18.87 -10.65
CA VAL A 313 -1.43 -17.61 -11.41
C VAL A 313 -0.06 -17.34 -12.03
N THR A 314 1.01 -17.94 -11.49
CA THR A 314 2.37 -17.79 -12.03
C THR A 314 2.49 -18.32 -13.47
N ALA A 315 1.60 -19.22 -13.90
CA ALA A 315 1.56 -19.73 -15.27
C ALA A 315 1.28 -18.63 -16.33
N LEU A 316 0.73 -17.49 -15.91
CA LEU A 316 0.41 -16.33 -16.74
C LEU A 316 1.64 -15.71 -17.43
N TYR A 317 2.81 -15.76 -16.77
CA TYR A 317 4.01 -15.07 -17.23
C TYR A 317 4.78 -15.89 -18.27
N ASP A 318 5.61 -15.22 -19.08
CA ASP A 318 6.42 -15.89 -20.11
C ASP A 318 7.69 -16.49 -19.49
N ARG A 319 8.30 -15.75 -18.57
CA ARG A 319 9.48 -16.16 -17.81
C ARG A 319 9.21 -16.05 -16.32
N ILE A 320 9.75 -17.01 -15.57
CA ILE A 320 9.61 -17.10 -14.12
C ILE A 320 11.01 -17.25 -13.56
N PHE A 321 11.50 -16.17 -12.96
CA PHE A 321 12.83 -16.15 -12.35
C PHE A 321 12.71 -16.68 -10.93
N VAL A 322 13.50 -17.71 -10.64
CA VAL A 322 13.46 -18.44 -9.37
C VAL A 322 14.84 -18.55 -8.74
N ALA A 323 14.88 -18.76 -7.42
CA ALA A 323 16.16 -18.82 -6.71
C ALA A 323 16.98 -20.07 -7.04
N GLY A 324 16.32 -21.22 -7.13
CA GLY A 324 16.98 -22.51 -7.30
C GLY A 324 16.01 -23.57 -7.81
N GLN A 325 16.52 -24.79 -7.98
CA GLN A 325 15.73 -25.93 -8.43
C GLN A 325 14.57 -26.26 -7.46
N ALA A 326 14.77 -26.03 -6.16
CA ALA A 326 13.74 -26.21 -5.14
C ALA A 326 12.43 -25.47 -5.47
N ALA A 327 12.56 -24.27 -6.05
CA ALA A 327 11.41 -23.46 -6.41
C ALA A 327 10.59 -24.08 -7.54
N ILE A 328 11.26 -24.65 -8.55
CA ILE A 328 10.63 -25.32 -9.69
C ILE A 328 9.90 -26.56 -9.20
N ASP A 329 10.61 -27.42 -8.46
CA ASP A 329 10.07 -28.68 -7.95
C ASP A 329 8.86 -28.44 -7.02
N ARG A 330 8.84 -27.31 -6.30
CA ARG A 330 7.71 -26.93 -5.44
C ARG A 330 6.40 -26.79 -6.21
N TYR A 331 6.42 -26.25 -7.43
CA TYR A 331 5.21 -26.15 -8.25
C TYR A 331 4.67 -27.55 -8.58
N GLU A 332 5.52 -28.43 -9.09
CA GLU A 332 5.15 -29.80 -9.46
C GLU A 332 4.66 -30.62 -8.24
N ASN A 333 5.40 -30.55 -7.12
CA ASN A 333 5.06 -31.25 -5.88
C ASN A 333 3.70 -30.83 -5.28
N ASN A 334 3.18 -29.66 -5.67
CA ASN A 334 1.89 -29.15 -5.22
C ASN A 334 0.81 -29.19 -6.33
N GLY A 335 1.04 -29.97 -7.40
CA GLY A 335 0.08 -30.17 -8.48
C GLY A 335 -0.11 -28.96 -9.40
N VAL A 336 0.87 -28.05 -9.44
CA VAL A 336 0.86 -26.85 -10.29
C VAL A 336 1.83 -27.05 -11.44
N HIS A 337 1.32 -27.51 -12.58
CA HIS A 337 2.14 -27.78 -13.75
C HIS A 337 2.38 -26.49 -14.54
N ILE A 338 3.66 -26.08 -14.61
CA ILE A 338 4.12 -24.97 -15.45
C ILE A 338 5.24 -25.51 -16.35
N PRO A 339 5.23 -25.23 -17.67
CA PRO A 339 6.27 -25.72 -18.57
C PRO A 339 7.67 -25.30 -18.10
N SER A 340 8.59 -26.27 -18.03
CA SER A 340 9.93 -26.11 -17.47
C SER A 340 10.74 -24.99 -18.13
N GLU A 341 10.53 -24.76 -19.43
CA GLU A 341 11.19 -23.73 -20.24
C GLU A 341 10.82 -22.30 -19.82
N LYS A 342 9.72 -22.11 -19.07
CA LYS A 342 9.38 -20.80 -18.52
C LYS A 342 10.27 -20.44 -17.34
N PHE A 343 10.85 -21.42 -16.64
CA PHE A 343 11.67 -21.15 -15.46
C PHE A 343 13.09 -20.76 -15.84
N THR A 344 13.65 -19.83 -15.08
CA THR A 344 15.07 -19.44 -15.16
C THR A 344 15.60 -19.33 -13.74
N ILE A 345 16.57 -20.18 -13.41
CA ILE A 345 17.24 -20.14 -12.10
C ILE A 345 18.23 -18.97 -12.12
N VAL A 346 18.02 -18.01 -11.23
CA VAL A 346 18.81 -16.76 -11.16
C VAL A 346 19.35 -16.46 -9.77
N GLY A 347 19.09 -17.35 -8.79
CA GLY A 347 19.47 -17.10 -7.41
C GLY A 347 18.59 -16.05 -6.74
N ARG A 348 19.04 -15.60 -5.57
CA ARG A 348 18.44 -14.50 -4.81
C ARG A 348 19.45 -13.36 -4.68
N PRO A 349 19.57 -12.44 -5.63
CA PRO A 349 20.67 -11.47 -5.63
C PRO A 349 20.69 -10.57 -4.38
N GLN A 350 19.62 -10.56 -3.57
CA GLN A 350 19.56 -9.90 -2.28
C GLN A 350 20.51 -10.50 -1.22
N VAL A 351 20.86 -11.79 -1.31
CA VAL A 351 21.71 -12.45 -0.29
C VAL A 351 23.20 -12.17 -0.46
N GLU A 352 23.61 -11.42 -1.49
CA GLU A 352 25.01 -11.12 -1.78
C GLU A 352 25.74 -10.39 -0.63
N THR A 353 24.99 -9.68 0.24
CA THR A 353 25.54 -9.04 1.44
C THR A 353 25.72 -9.99 2.63
N VAL A 354 25.21 -11.22 2.54
CA VAL A 354 25.33 -12.25 3.57
C VAL A 354 26.71 -12.91 3.47
N GLN A 355 27.47 -12.82 4.55
CA GLN A 355 28.82 -13.36 4.64
C GLN A 355 28.77 -14.88 4.77
N GLN A 356 29.42 -15.56 3.82
CA GLN A 356 29.57 -17.01 3.86
C GLN A 356 30.62 -17.40 4.90
N GLN A 357 30.30 -18.40 5.71
CA GLN A 357 31.29 -19.10 6.51
C GLN A 357 32.03 -20.08 5.60
N GLY A 358 33.37 -19.97 5.59
CA GLY A 358 34.22 -20.94 4.88
C GLY A 358 34.11 -22.36 5.47
N PRO A 359 34.73 -23.37 4.85
CA PRO A 359 34.61 -24.78 5.23
C PRO A 359 35.21 -25.15 6.60
N GLN A 360 35.58 -24.17 7.42
CA GLN A 360 36.14 -24.38 8.75
C GLN A 360 35.02 -24.43 9.79
N ASN A 361 35.08 -25.41 10.68
CA ASN A 361 34.24 -25.47 11.89
C ASN A 361 34.67 -24.36 12.85
N VAL A 362 34.15 -23.14 12.61
CA VAL A 362 34.33 -22.01 13.52
C VAL A 362 33.51 -22.27 14.78
N PRO A 363 34.08 -22.08 15.99
CA PRO A 363 33.33 -22.27 17.23
C PRO A 363 32.09 -21.38 17.28
N ILE A 364 30.91 -22.00 17.48
CA ILE A 364 29.64 -21.29 17.58
C ILE A 364 29.57 -20.53 18.91
N SER A 365 29.65 -19.20 18.85
CA SER A 365 29.62 -18.33 20.03
C SER A 365 28.33 -17.54 20.10
N THR A 366 27.83 -17.10 18.95
CA THR A 366 26.64 -16.27 18.82
C THR A 366 25.53 -16.99 18.06
N VAL A 367 24.33 -17.05 18.61
CA VAL A 367 23.16 -17.71 18.00
C VAL A 367 22.06 -16.68 17.77
N LEU A 368 21.58 -16.59 16.53
CA LEU A 368 20.40 -15.82 16.16
C LEU A 368 19.15 -16.65 16.46
N TYR A 369 18.27 -16.18 17.34
CA TYR A 369 16.93 -16.71 17.48
C TYR A 369 15.92 -15.78 16.77
N ALA A 370 15.32 -16.26 15.68
CA ALA A 370 14.48 -15.48 14.78
C ALA A 370 13.09 -16.12 14.55
N PRO A 371 12.21 -16.15 15.57
CA PRO A 371 10.91 -16.80 15.46
C PRO A 371 9.90 -16.00 14.61
N THR A 372 9.01 -16.71 13.90
CA THR A 372 7.88 -16.08 13.20
C THR A 372 6.74 -15.68 14.15
N TRP A 373 5.67 -15.13 13.60
CA TRP A 373 4.45 -14.75 14.32
C TRP A 373 3.39 -15.83 14.16
N GLU A 374 2.42 -15.86 15.07
CA GLU A 374 1.30 -16.81 14.98
C GLU A 374 0.42 -16.43 13.77
N GLY A 375 0.50 -17.22 12.69
CA GLY A 375 -0.21 -16.96 11.44
C GLY A 375 -1.72 -16.71 11.63
N HIS A 376 -2.37 -16.14 10.61
CA HIS A 376 -3.80 -15.82 10.68
C HIS A 376 -4.71 -17.04 10.91
N TYR A 377 -4.24 -18.24 10.55
CA TYR A 377 -4.98 -19.49 10.66
C TYR A 377 -4.18 -20.52 11.43
N ALA A 378 -4.87 -21.43 12.14
CA ALA A 378 -4.24 -22.42 13.00
C ALA A 378 -3.31 -23.40 12.25
N ASP A 379 -3.65 -23.72 11.01
CA ASP A 379 -2.88 -24.56 10.08
C ASP A 379 -1.62 -23.87 9.51
N THR A 380 -1.49 -22.55 9.70
CA THR A 380 -0.33 -21.74 9.31
C THR A 380 0.42 -21.14 10.50
N ASN A 381 0.09 -21.59 11.73
CA ASN A 381 0.72 -21.13 12.96
C ASN A 381 2.00 -21.94 13.26
N TYR A 382 3.11 -21.54 12.64
CA TYR A 382 4.42 -22.17 12.83
C TYR A 382 5.29 -21.49 13.90
N GLY A 383 4.81 -20.43 14.55
CA GLY A 383 5.63 -19.59 15.43
C GLY A 383 6.14 -20.32 16.67
N SER A 384 7.45 -20.30 16.88
CA SER A 384 8.13 -20.98 17.99
C SER A 384 8.24 -20.17 19.29
N LEU A 385 7.71 -18.94 19.32
CA LEU A 385 7.72 -18.09 20.51
C LEU A 385 7.19 -18.74 21.80
N PRO A 386 6.16 -19.62 21.78
CA PRO A 386 5.69 -20.31 22.98
C PRO A 386 6.75 -21.14 23.71
N VAL A 387 7.74 -21.68 23.00
CA VAL A 387 8.87 -22.46 23.55
C VAL A 387 10.19 -21.68 23.52
N GLY A 388 10.14 -20.43 23.05
CA GLY A 388 11.30 -19.56 22.91
C GLY A 388 12.06 -19.28 24.21
N PRO A 389 11.39 -19.04 25.37
CA PRO A 389 12.08 -18.86 26.64
C PRO A 389 13.00 -20.03 27.01
N ASP A 390 12.52 -21.27 26.85
CA ASP A 390 13.29 -22.48 27.18
C ASP A 390 14.48 -22.68 26.24
N ILE A 391 14.29 -22.43 24.94
CA ILE A 391 15.38 -22.45 23.95
C ILE A 391 16.46 -21.43 24.32
N VAL A 392 16.07 -20.20 24.65
CA VAL A 392 17.01 -19.14 25.05
C VAL A 392 17.72 -19.53 26.34
N GLN A 393 17.01 -20.05 27.34
CA GLN A 393 17.62 -20.51 28.58
C GLN A 393 18.67 -21.60 28.34
N ALA A 394 18.38 -22.58 27.47
CA ALA A 394 19.31 -23.64 27.11
C ALA A 394 20.56 -23.12 26.38
N LEU A 395 20.42 -22.11 25.52
CA LEU A 395 21.55 -21.42 24.87
C LEU A 395 22.42 -20.67 25.88
N LEU A 396 21.79 -19.96 26.82
CA LEU A 396 22.49 -19.20 27.86
C LEU A 396 23.29 -20.13 28.80
N ALA A 397 22.69 -21.26 29.19
CA ALA A 397 23.33 -22.30 30.00
C ALA A 397 24.56 -22.92 29.31
N ARG A 398 24.57 -22.95 27.98
CA ARG A 398 25.69 -23.41 27.15
C ARG A 398 26.73 -22.33 26.84
N GLY A 399 26.67 -21.16 27.49
CA GLY A 399 27.68 -20.12 27.31
C GLY A 399 27.55 -19.32 26.00
N ARG A 400 26.42 -19.39 25.29
CA ARG A 400 26.21 -18.69 24.01
C ARG A 400 25.68 -17.27 24.16
N THR A 401 26.07 -16.39 23.24
CA THR A 401 25.50 -15.04 23.09
C THR A 401 24.29 -15.13 22.17
N VAL A 402 23.14 -14.63 22.60
CA VAL A 402 21.92 -14.63 21.78
C VAL A 402 21.71 -13.28 21.08
N VAL A 403 21.39 -13.34 19.79
CA VAL A 403 20.75 -12.25 19.03
C VAL A 403 19.28 -12.63 18.89
N PHE A 404 18.36 -11.86 19.46
CA PHE A 404 16.94 -12.14 19.44
C PHE A 404 16.20 -11.16 18.53
N ARG A 405 15.56 -11.69 17.48
CA ARG A 405 14.83 -10.90 16.49
C ARG A 405 13.44 -11.51 16.22
N PRO A 406 12.43 -11.21 17.05
CA PRO A 406 11.07 -11.68 16.79
C PRO A 406 10.44 -10.93 15.60
N HIS A 407 9.49 -11.57 14.92
CA HIS A 407 8.75 -10.92 13.84
C HIS A 407 7.93 -9.70 14.36
N PRO A 408 7.86 -8.56 13.65
CA PRO A 408 7.15 -7.37 14.12
C PRO A 408 5.66 -7.58 14.42
N PHE A 409 5.02 -8.51 13.71
CA PHE A 409 3.60 -8.83 13.94
C PHE A 409 3.36 -9.63 15.22
N SER A 410 4.39 -10.25 15.82
CA SER A 410 4.26 -10.95 17.10
C SER A 410 3.83 -10.01 18.23
N TYR A 411 4.14 -8.71 18.12
CA TYR A 411 3.69 -7.70 19.09
C TYR A 411 2.17 -7.43 19.08
N ARG A 412 1.44 -7.94 18.09
CA ARG A 412 -0.04 -7.82 18.01
C ARG A 412 -0.75 -8.87 18.87
N ASN A 413 -0.09 -9.97 19.25
CA ASN A 413 -0.64 -10.98 20.14
C ASN A 413 -0.10 -10.78 21.58
N SER A 414 -0.99 -10.87 22.57
CA SER A 414 -0.65 -10.71 23.99
C SER A 414 0.26 -11.82 24.55
N GLU A 415 0.08 -13.06 24.13
CA GLU A 415 0.85 -14.24 24.53
C GLU A 415 2.27 -14.19 23.94
N ALA A 416 2.38 -14.00 22.62
CA ALA A 416 3.66 -13.75 21.96
C ALA A 416 4.41 -12.58 22.62
N LYS A 417 3.72 -11.48 22.95
CA LYS A 417 4.31 -10.34 23.67
C LYS A 417 4.76 -10.72 25.09
N ALA A 418 4.13 -11.69 25.75
CA ALA A 418 4.57 -12.19 27.05
C ALA A 418 5.86 -12.99 26.92
N ASN A 419 5.94 -13.91 25.96
CA ASN A 419 7.14 -14.69 25.67
C ASN A 419 8.33 -13.79 25.26
N ILE A 420 8.09 -12.76 24.44
CA ILE A 420 9.10 -11.75 24.10
C ILE A 420 9.61 -11.02 25.36
N ARG A 421 8.72 -10.65 26.29
CA ARG A 421 9.13 -10.00 27.55
C ARG A 421 9.98 -10.92 28.41
N GLU A 422 9.62 -12.20 28.45
CA GLU A 422 10.36 -13.20 29.23
C GLU A 422 11.76 -13.44 28.65
N ILE A 423 11.88 -13.60 27.33
CA ILE A 423 13.18 -13.69 26.66
C ILE A 423 14.02 -12.44 26.95
N HIS A 424 13.45 -11.24 26.87
CA HIS A 424 14.17 -10.01 27.22
C HIS A 424 14.68 -10.02 28.66
N ARG A 425 13.91 -10.55 29.61
CA ARG A 425 14.31 -10.69 31.02
C ARG A 425 15.49 -11.65 31.16
N LEU A 426 15.41 -12.84 30.55
CA LEU A 426 16.48 -13.84 30.57
C LEU A 426 17.79 -13.29 30.01
N LEU A 427 17.73 -12.57 28.88
CA LEU A 427 18.92 -11.96 28.27
C LEU A 427 19.51 -10.84 29.14
N GLU A 428 18.67 -10.02 29.78
CA GLU A 428 19.13 -8.95 30.66
C GLU A 428 19.81 -9.50 31.93
N GLU A 429 19.22 -10.53 32.56
CA GLU A 429 19.79 -11.19 33.72
C GLU A 429 21.13 -11.87 33.41
N ASP A 430 21.21 -12.54 32.26
CA ASP A 430 22.45 -13.18 31.85
C ASP A 430 23.55 -12.18 31.53
N ALA A 431 23.22 -11.08 30.82
CA ALA A 431 24.18 -10.01 30.53
C ALA A 431 24.75 -9.41 31.83
N GLN A 432 23.93 -9.24 32.86
CA GLN A 432 24.37 -8.76 34.17
C GLN A 432 25.27 -9.76 34.91
N ALA A 433 24.98 -11.06 34.78
CA ALA A 433 25.73 -12.11 35.47
C ALA A 433 27.04 -12.49 34.77
N SER A 434 27.05 -12.53 33.43
CA SER A 434 28.15 -13.07 32.62
C SER A 434 28.97 -12.00 31.90
N GLY A 435 28.41 -10.80 31.71
CA GLY A 435 29.00 -9.75 30.85
C GLY A 435 28.83 -10.00 29.35
N ARG A 436 28.07 -11.01 28.92
CA ARG A 436 27.78 -11.27 27.49
C ARG A 436 26.97 -10.12 26.87
N ASN A 437 27.31 -9.76 25.64
CA ASN A 437 26.64 -8.69 24.90
C ASN A 437 25.54 -9.24 23.98
N HIS A 438 24.38 -9.55 24.55
CA HIS A 438 23.20 -9.96 23.79
C HIS A 438 22.61 -8.81 22.97
N LEU A 439 22.05 -9.10 21.80
CA LEU A 439 21.35 -8.10 20.96
C LEU A 439 19.86 -8.43 20.86
N TYR A 440 19.01 -7.47 21.24
CA TYR A 440 17.55 -7.60 21.27
C TYR A 440 16.93 -6.20 21.24
N ARG A 441 15.60 -6.05 21.05
CA ARG A 441 14.93 -4.74 20.92
C ARG A 441 15.50 -3.91 19.78
N ALA A 442 15.71 -2.61 19.96
CA ALA A 442 16.12 -1.71 18.87
C ALA A 442 17.39 -2.15 18.13
N PRO A 443 18.49 -2.58 18.80
CA PRO A 443 19.67 -3.12 18.12
C PRO A 443 19.37 -4.26 17.12
N ALA A 444 18.61 -5.27 17.54
CA ALA A 444 18.34 -6.45 16.71
C ALA A 444 17.09 -6.30 15.83
N GLU A 445 16.14 -5.41 16.15
CA GLU A 445 14.85 -5.29 15.45
C GLU A 445 14.77 -4.06 14.53
N LYS A 446 15.62 -3.04 14.72
CA LYS A 446 15.54 -1.76 14.00
C LYS A 446 16.88 -1.27 13.44
N GLU A 447 17.97 -1.44 14.17
CA GLU A 447 19.28 -0.93 13.77
C GLU A 447 19.97 -1.85 12.76
N LEU A 448 19.82 -3.16 12.94
CA LEU A 448 20.21 -4.17 11.96
C LEU A 448 19.01 -4.58 11.10
N ASP A 449 19.26 -4.86 9.82
CA ASP A 449 18.34 -5.65 9.00
C ASP A 449 18.55 -7.15 9.25
N ALA A 450 17.78 -8.00 8.57
CA ALA A 450 17.88 -9.45 8.75
C ALA A 450 19.28 -9.99 8.37
N PHE A 451 19.86 -9.48 7.28
CA PHE A 451 21.18 -9.91 6.80
C PHE A 451 22.30 -9.45 7.73
N GLY A 452 22.19 -8.26 8.33
CA GLY A 452 23.06 -7.80 9.40
C GLY A 452 23.05 -8.75 10.59
N CYS A 453 21.87 -9.23 11.01
CA CYS A 453 21.76 -10.26 12.04
C CYS A 453 22.40 -11.60 11.63
N PHE A 454 22.32 -11.98 10.35
CA PHE A 454 22.96 -13.20 9.84
C PHE A 454 24.48 -13.10 9.90
N ASN A 455 25.02 -11.93 9.59
CA ASN A 455 26.46 -11.71 9.50
C ASN A 455 27.14 -11.76 10.88
N ILE A 456 26.46 -11.31 11.94
CA ILE A 456 26.99 -11.32 13.31
C ILE A 456 26.74 -12.62 14.07
N ALA A 457 25.87 -13.51 13.56
CA ALA A 457 25.55 -14.77 14.19
C ALA A 457 26.40 -15.91 13.58
N ASP A 458 26.75 -16.90 14.38
CA ASP A 458 27.49 -18.09 13.94
C ASP A 458 26.52 -19.25 13.62
N ALA A 459 25.34 -19.26 14.22
CA ALA A 459 24.26 -20.20 13.97
C ALA A 459 22.90 -19.51 14.10
N MET A 460 21.84 -20.15 13.60
CA MET A 460 20.47 -19.66 13.74
C MET A 460 19.53 -20.73 14.29
N ILE A 461 18.57 -20.33 15.13
CA ILE A 461 17.37 -21.10 15.43
C ILE A 461 16.17 -20.29 14.93
N SER A 462 15.31 -20.93 14.15
CA SER A 462 14.10 -20.34 13.59
C SER A 462 12.97 -21.38 13.61
N ASP A 463 11.83 -21.00 13.06
CA ASP A 463 10.76 -21.91 12.65
C ASP A 463 10.51 -21.72 11.12
N VAL A 464 9.32 -22.06 10.60
CA VAL A 464 8.97 -21.95 9.16
C VAL A 464 8.91 -20.49 8.71
N SER A 465 10.07 -19.94 8.36
CA SER A 465 10.26 -18.54 7.99
C SER A 465 10.82 -18.38 6.58
N SER A 466 10.41 -17.30 5.90
CA SER A 466 10.95 -16.93 4.58
C SER A 466 12.39 -16.45 4.63
N VAL A 467 12.94 -16.20 5.82
CA VAL A 467 14.33 -15.77 6.01
C VAL A 467 15.30 -16.96 6.13
N VAL A 468 14.80 -18.18 6.35
CA VAL A 468 15.66 -19.38 6.47
C VAL A 468 16.36 -19.74 5.15
N PRO A 469 15.67 -19.73 4.00
CA PRO A 469 16.36 -19.88 2.71
C PRO A 469 17.47 -18.85 2.50
N ASP A 470 17.32 -17.61 2.99
CA ASP A 470 18.38 -16.60 2.89
C ASP A 470 19.54 -16.87 3.83
N PHE A 471 19.25 -17.31 5.06
CA PHE A 471 20.30 -17.70 6.01
C PHE A 471 21.14 -18.87 5.48
N LEU A 472 20.52 -19.79 4.73
CA LEU A 472 21.21 -20.93 4.11
C LEU A 472 22.37 -20.48 3.20
N TYR A 473 22.29 -19.30 2.61
CA TYR A 473 23.39 -18.73 1.81
C TYR A 473 24.69 -18.60 2.62
N SER A 474 24.59 -18.27 3.90
CA SER A 474 25.76 -18.12 4.79
C SER A 474 26.53 -19.42 4.98
N GLY A 475 25.94 -20.59 4.70
CA GLY A 475 26.53 -21.90 4.98
C GLY A 475 26.57 -22.28 6.47
N LYS A 476 26.15 -21.38 7.36
CA LYS A 476 26.17 -21.55 8.82
C LYS A 476 25.13 -22.59 9.28
N PRO A 477 25.38 -23.33 10.37
CA PRO A 477 24.43 -24.31 10.89
C PRO A 477 23.15 -23.63 11.41
N TYR A 478 22.01 -24.30 11.25
CA TYR A 478 20.73 -23.78 11.71
C TYR A 478 19.79 -24.87 12.24
N GLY A 479 18.98 -24.51 13.22
CA GLY A 479 17.91 -25.32 13.78
C GLY A 479 16.53 -24.79 13.41
N LEU A 480 15.56 -25.71 13.29
CA LEU A 480 14.16 -25.38 13.02
C LEU A 480 13.24 -25.97 14.08
N VAL A 481 12.35 -25.18 14.64
CA VAL A 481 11.34 -25.66 15.59
C VAL A 481 10.10 -26.10 14.83
N THR A 482 9.64 -27.34 15.06
CA THR A 482 8.34 -27.84 14.59
C THR A 482 7.29 -27.72 15.68
N MET A 483 6.19 -27.01 15.40
CA MET A 483 5.13 -26.71 16.38
C MET A 483 3.89 -27.59 16.26
N THR A 484 3.73 -28.28 15.13
CA THR A 484 2.47 -28.95 14.75
C THR A 484 2.64 -30.40 14.29
N SER A 485 3.86 -30.81 13.95
CA SER A 485 4.09 -32.04 13.18
C SER A 485 5.27 -32.82 13.73
N THR A 486 5.27 -34.13 13.50
CA THR A 486 6.45 -34.96 13.73
C THR A 486 7.62 -34.50 12.84
N VAL A 487 8.85 -34.87 13.19
CA VAL A 487 10.04 -34.51 12.40
C VAL A 487 9.92 -35.01 10.96
N ALA A 488 9.46 -36.25 10.75
CA ALA A 488 9.31 -36.83 9.41
C ALA A 488 8.25 -36.11 8.57
N GLU A 489 7.09 -35.80 9.14
CA GLU A 489 6.05 -35.01 8.46
C GLU A 489 6.54 -33.59 8.14
N PHE A 490 7.30 -32.99 9.06
CA PHE A 490 7.88 -31.66 8.89
C PHE A 490 8.90 -31.63 7.75
N GLU A 491 9.79 -32.62 7.65
CA GLU A 491 10.75 -32.76 6.54
C GLU A 491 10.11 -33.12 5.19
N GLN A 492 8.92 -33.72 5.21
CA GLN A 492 8.14 -33.96 4.00
C GLN A 492 7.48 -32.67 3.51
N ALA A 493 6.87 -31.91 4.41
CA ALA A 493 6.18 -30.66 4.09
C ALA A 493 7.16 -29.50 3.77
N PHE A 494 8.30 -29.47 4.46
CA PHE A 494 9.32 -28.42 4.36
C PHE A 494 10.69 -29.06 4.07
N PRO A 495 11.04 -29.31 2.79
CA PRO A 495 12.27 -30.01 2.44
C PRO A 495 13.54 -29.36 2.98
N LEU A 496 13.52 -28.04 3.21
CA LEU A 496 14.62 -27.30 3.84
C LEU A 496 14.94 -27.78 5.27
N ALA A 497 13.97 -28.39 5.97
CA ALA A 497 14.18 -28.95 7.30
C ALA A 497 15.15 -30.14 7.32
N ARG A 498 15.33 -30.83 6.18
CA ARG A 498 16.22 -32.00 6.07
C ARG A 498 17.68 -31.66 6.36
N SER A 499 18.10 -30.42 6.08
CA SER A 499 19.43 -29.90 6.39
C SER A 499 19.48 -29.06 7.67
N ALA A 500 18.40 -29.03 8.45
CA ALA A 500 18.32 -28.34 9.72
C ALA A 500 18.42 -29.32 10.91
N TYR A 501 18.71 -28.78 12.09
CA TYR A 501 18.51 -29.47 13.36
C TYR A 501 17.10 -29.23 13.87
N VAL A 502 16.20 -30.20 13.68
CA VAL A 502 14.78 -30.03 14.03
C VAL A 502 14.56 -30.20 15.54
N ILE A 503 13.96 -29.19 16.18
CA ILE A 503 13.59 -29.15 17.60
C ILE A 503 12.09 -29.39 17.71
N THR A 504 11.67 -30.37 18.52
CA THR A 504 10.26 -30.67 18.74
C THR A 504 9.62 -29.72 19.75
N ARG A 505 8.31 -29.49 19.63
CA ARG A 505 7.54 -28.58 20.50
C ARG A 505 7.59 -28.95 21.99
N ASP A 506 7.67 -30.23 22.31
CA ASP A 506 7.80 -30.72 23.69
C ASP A 506 9.22 -30.54 24.26
N LEU A 507 10.17 -30.10 23.42
CA LEU A 507 11.57 -29.88 23.74
C LEU A 507 12.31 -31.13 24.25
N GLU A 508 11.74 -32.33 24.08
CA GLU A 508 12.37 -33.58 24.53
C GLU A 508 13.74 -33.81 23.87
N ASN A 509 13.90 -33.32 22.64
CA ASN A 509 15.14 -33.45 21.87
C ASN A 509 16.03 -32.18 21.89
N LEU A 510 15.69 -31.16 22.69
CA LEU A 510 16.36 -29.85 22.64
C LEU A 510 17.87 -29.96 22.88
N ASP A 511 18.29 -30.71 23.89
CA ASP A 511 19.71 -30.84 24.23
C ASP A 511 20.49 -31.51 23.09
N ALA A 512 19.97 -32.61 22.54
CA ALA A 512 20.61 -33.30 21.42
C ALA A 512 20.68 -32.42 20.16
N ALA A 513 19.62 -31.67 19.86
CA ALA A 513 19.59 -30.75 18.73
C ALA A 513 20.58 -29.59 18.91
N LEU A 514 20.72 -29.05 20.13
CA LEU A 514 21.70 -28.01 20.43
C LEU A 514 23.14 -28.52 20.39
N ASP A 515 23.40 -29.74 20.85
CA ASP A 515 24.74 -30.33 20.78
C ASP A 515 25.17 -30.53 19.32
N GLU A 516 24.26 -30.99 18.47
CA GLU A 516 24.47 -31.07 17.04
C GLU A 516 24.70 -29.69 16.39
N LEU A 517 23.86 -28.70 16.72
CA LEU A 517 23.93 -27.34 16.18
C LEU A 517 25.21 -26.59 16.58
N LEU A 518 25.67 -26.76 17.83
CA LEU A 518 26.71 -25.93 18.45
C LEU A 518 28.08 -26.60 18.46
N ILE A 519 28.15 -27.94 18.34
CA ILE A 519 29.38 -28.71 18.56
C ILE A 519 29.70 -29.61 17.35
N SER A 520 28.79 -30.51 16.95
CA SER A 520 29.11 -31.57 15.98
C SER A 520 28.97 -31.16 14.52
N ASP A 521 27.94 -30.38 14.18
CA ASP A 521 27.54 -30.02 12.82
C ASP A 521 27.48 -31.19 11.80
N SER A 522 26.86 -32.33 12.15
CA SER A 522 26.70 -33.49 11.23
C SER A 522 25.95 -33.22 9.92
N LYS A 523 25.29 -32.05 9.79
CA LYS A 523 24.48 -31.66 8.63
C LYS A 523 25.23 -30.72 7.68
N ALA A 524 26.52 -30.47 7.89
CA ALA A 524 27.33 -29.58 7.05
C ALA A 524 27.23 -29.90 5.55
N ASP A 525 27.54 -31.13 5.14
CA ASP A 525 27.50 -31.53 3.73
C ASP A 525 26.08 -31.43 3.15
N GLN A 526 25.08 -31.86 3.94
CA GLN A 526 23.69 -31.78 3.52
C GLN A 526 23.24 -30.32 3.35
N ARG A 527 23.62 -29.41 4.26
CA ARG A 527 23.35 -27.97 4.12
C ARG A 527 23.93 -27.41 2.83
N MET A 528 25.15 -27.78 2.45
CA MET A 528 25.76 -27.29 1.22
C MET A 528 24.96 -27.73 -0.01
N SER A 529 24.54 -29.00 -0.06
CA SER A 529 23.67 -29.49 -1.13
C SER A 529 22.30 -28.79 -1.16
N THR A 530 21.69 -28.55 0.02
CA THR A 530 20.42 -27.81 0.11
C THR A 530 20.61 -26.36 -0.35
N ARG A 531 21.75 -25.73 -0.02
CA ARG A 531 22.07 -24.36 -0.46
C ARG A 531 22.03 -24.27 -1.97
N GLU A 532 22.76 -25.13 -2.67
CA GLU A 532 22.75 -25.15 -4.14
C GLU A 532 21.37 -25.46 -4.70
N TYR A 533 20.62 -26.36 -4.07
CA TYR A 533 19.25 -26.70 -4.49
C TYR A 533 18.28 -25.52 -4.37
N TYR A 534 18.36 -24.72 -3.30
CA TYR A 534 17.46 -23.57 -3.06
C TYR A 534 17.92 -22.27 -3.71
N LEU A 535 19.23 -22.05 -3.84
CA LEU A 535 19.83 -20.77 -4.19
C LEU A 535 20.67 -20.82 -5.48
N GLY A 536 20.80 -22.01 -6.08
CA GLY A 536 21.60 -22.23 -7.28
C GLY A 536 23.10 -22.35 -7.00
N PRO A 537 23.86 -22.94 -7.93
CA PRO A 537 25.29 -23.19 -7.79
C PRO A 537 26.15 -22.00 -8.27
N PHE A 538 25.78 -20.78 -7.86
CA PHE A 538 26.48 -19.57 -8.31
C PHE A 538 27.65 -19.21 -7.39
N ALA A 539 28.71 -18.66 -7.96
CA ALA A 539 29.89 -18.25 -7.21
C ALA A 539 29.57 -17.01 -6.34
N PRO A 540 30.05 -16.93 -5.09
CA PRO A 540 29.70 -15.84 -4.18
C PRO A 540 30.14 -14.45 -4.66
N GLU A 541 31.27 -14.37 -5.37
CA GLU A 541 31.90 -13.12 -5.79
C GLU A 541 31.09 -12.37 -6.86
N ASN A 542 30.21 -13.07 -7.57
CA ASN A 542 29.40 -12.55 -8.66
C ASN A 542 27.99 -13.16 -8.66
N TYR A 543 27.47 -13.45 -7.47
CA TYR A 543 26.23 -14.17 -7.30
C TYR A 543 25.04 -13.44 -7.95
N ALA A 544 25.01 -12.10 -7.88
CA ALA A 544 23.96 -11.31 -8.52
C ALA A 544 24.03 -11.31 -10.07
N ASP A 545 25.18 -11.65 -10.67
CA ASP A 545 25.34 -11.64 -12.14
C ASP A 545 24.40 -12.64 -12.82
N ALA A 546 24.05 -13.75 -12.17
CA ALA A 546 23.08 -14.71 -12.69
C ALA A 546 21.71 -14.05 -12.98
N PHE A 547 21.23 -13.22 -12.04
CA PHE A 547 20.03 -12.42 -12.25
C PHE A 547 20.24 -11.32 -13.29
N LEU A 548 21.34 -10.57 -13.20
CA LEU A 548 21.60 -9.45 -14.10
C LEU A 548 21.72 -9.90 -15.55
N ASP A 549 22.39 -11.01 -15.81
CA ASP A 549 22.57 -11.55 -17.16
C ASP A 549 21.26 -12.08 -17.73
N ALA A 550 20.47 -12.81 -16.93
CA ALA A 550 19.14 -13.25 -17.34
C ALA A 550 18.21 -12.06 -17.61
N ALA A 551 18.19 -11.05 -16.73
CA ALA A 551 17.38 -9.85 -16.90
C ALA A 551 17.81 -9.04 -18.12
N ARG A 552 19.12 -8.84 -18.34
CA ARG A 552 19.66 -8.18 -19.53
C ARG A 552 19.33 -8.96 -20.80
N HIS A 553 19.37 -10.29 -20.76
CA HIS A 553 18.98 -11.12 -21.90
C HIS A 553 17.53 -10.87 -22.29
N VAL A 554 16.60 -10.93 -21.33
CA VAL A 554 15.17 -10.71 -21.60
C VAL A 554 14.90 -9.27 -22.07
N VAL A 555 15.57 -8.28 -21.48
CA VAL A 555 15.37 -6.86 -21.83
C VAL A 555 15.97 -6.49 -23.19
N ARG A 556 17.16 -7.01 -23.52
CA ARG A 556 17.93 -6.58 -24.71
C ARG A 556 17.76 -7.50 -25.92
N ILE A 557 17.62 -8.80 -25.70
CA ILE A 557 17.76 -9.83 -26.74
C ILE A 557 16.41 -10.47 -27.04
N GLU A 558 15.68 -10.91 -26.01
CA GLU A 558 14.40 -11.58 -26.20
C GLU A 558 13.38 -10.61 -26.79
N ARG A 559 12.84 -10.94 -27.96
CA ARG A 559 11.74 -10.20 -28.58
C ARG A 559 10.64 -11.16 -28.95
N LYS A 560 9.43 -10.87 -28.48
CA LYS A 560 8.25 -11.55 -29.00
C LYS A 560 7.99 -11.12 -30.44
N PRO A 561 7.71 -12.05 -31.36
CA PRO A 561 7.37 -11.70 -32.73
C PRO A 561 6.10 -10.84 -32.74
N VAL A 562 6.19 -9.67 -33.41
CA VAL A 562 5.13 -8.65 -33.49
C VAL A 562 4.00 -9.06 -34.46
N THR A 563 3.82 -10.36 -34.72
CA THR A 563 2.84 -10.86 -35.69
C THR A 563 1.38 -10.63 -35.28
N ALA A 564 1.10 -10.16 -34.06
CA ALA A 564 -0.25 -9.86 -33.58
C ALA A 564 -0.72 -8.42 -33.83
N LEU A 565 0.17 -7.46 -34.17
CA LEU A 565 -0.23 -6.05 -34.35
C LEU A 565 -0.77 -5.72 -35.75
N GLY A 566 -0.49 -6.56 -36.76
CA GLY A 566 -0.84 -6.31 -38.16
C GLY A 566 -2.21 -6.80 -38.62
N ALA A 567 -2.96 -7.53 -37.78
CA ALA A 567 -4.18 -8.22 -38.20
C ALA A 567 -5.48 -7.39 -38.13
N GLN A 568 -5.41 -6.08 -37.85
CA GLN A 568 -6.61 -5.23 -37.68
C GLN A 568 -6.69 -3.99 -38.58
N ILE A 569 -5.86 -3.87 -39.63
CA ILE A 569 -5.91 -2.70 -40.54
C ILE A 569 -6.54 -3.02 -41.91
N ASP A 570 -6.76 -4.27 -42.28
CA ASP A 570 -7.16 -4.63 -43.66
C ASP A 570 -8.65 -5.00 -43.87
N GLU A 571 -9.53 -4.95 -42.85
CA GLU A 571 -10.95 -5.35 -43.03
C GLU A 571 -11.98 -4.21 -43.17
N GLU A 572 -11.62 -2.93 -42.99
CA GLU A 572 -12.59 -1.83 -43.19
C GLU A 572 -12.60 -1.21 -44.60
N ALA A 573 -11.77 -1.69 -45.53
CA ALA A 573 -11.68 -1.10 -46.87
C ALA A 573 -12.60 -1.74 -47.94
N ASN A 574 -13.36 -2.79 -47.63
CA ASN A 574 -14.15 -3.47 -48.68
C ASN A 574 -15.46 -4.11 -48.16
N GLY A 575 -16.46 -3.29 -47.87
CA GLY A 575 -17.75 -3.80 -47.39
C GLY A 575 -18.95 -2.87 -47.51
N GLY A 576 -18.92 -1.89 -48.42
CA GLY A 576 -20.08 -1.08 -48.76
C GLY A 576 -20.79 -1.60 -50.00
N ALA A 577 -21.85 -2.42 -49.84
CA ALA A 577 -23.08 -2.37 -50.66
C ALA A 577 -24.05 -3.54 -50.38
N GLY A 578 -25.21 -3.22 -49.82
CA GLY A 578 -26.51 -3.76 -50.29
C GLY A 578 -27.12 -4.93 -49.52
N ARG A 579 -28.09 -4.64 -48.64
CA ARG A 579 -29.55 -4.70 -48.90
C ARG A 579 -30.36 -4.84 -47.60
N SER A 580 -31.51 -4.20 -47.64
CA SER A 580 -32.54 -3.99 -46.62
C SER A 580 -33.55 -5.14 -46.47
N ALA A 581 -34.19 -5.13 -45.29
CA ALA A 581 -35.53 -5.66 -44.94
C ALA A 581 -35.73 -7.19 -44.89
N ASP A 582 -36.20 -7.73 -43.76
CA ASP A 582 -37.64 -7.91 -43.52
C ASP A 582 -37.97 -8.31 -42.07
N GLU A 583 -39.24 -8.13 -41.70
CA GLU A 583 -39.87 -8.25 -40.39
C GLU A 583 -40.22 -9.69 -39.92
N SER A 584 -40.45 -9.78 -38.60
CA SER A 584 -41.56 -10.47 -37.90
C SER A 584 -41.40 -11.87 -37.27
N ALA A 585 -42.05 -11.98 -36.10
CA ALA A 585 -42.64 -13.17 -35.42
C ALA A 585 -41.65 -14.17 -34.76
N ASP A 586 -41.87 -14.76 -33.58
CA ASP A 586 -42.94 -14.79 -32.58
C ASP A 586 -42.40 -15.56 -31.33
N SER A 587 -43.21 -15.62 -30.28
CA SER A 587 -43.14 -16.40 -29.03
C SER A 587 -42.45 -15.72 -27.84
N GLY A 588 -43.05 -15.67 -26.64
CA GLY A 588 -44.16 -16.46 -26.12
C GLY A 588 -43.68 -17.20 -24.88
N ALA A 589 -44.16 -16.79 -23.72
CA ALA A 589 -43.71 -17.18 -22.37
C ALA A 589 -43.67 -18.69 -22.08
N ALA A 590 -42.71 -19.12 -21.25
CA ALA A 590 -42.89 -19.58 -19.86
C ALA A 590 -41.89 -20.68 -19.43
N GLY A 591 -41.31 -20.51 -18.23
CA GLY A 591 -41.14 -21.63 -17.27
C GLY A 591 -39.71 -22.16 -17.00
N GLY A 592 -39.06 -21.61 -15.97
CA GLY A 592 -38.63 -22.32 -14.74
C GLY A 592 -37.49 -23.36 -14.78
N ALA A 593 -36.43 -23.07 -14.01
CA ALA A 593 -35.57 -23.94 -13.16
C ALA A 593 -34.15 -23.35 -13.16
N GLU A 594 -33.73 -22.71 -12.05
CA GLU A 594 -32.82 -23.28 -11.04
C GLU A 594 -31.40 -23.54 -11.57
N ASP A 595 -30.51 -22.57 -11.38
CA ASP A 595 -29.07 -22.80 -11.29
C ASP A 595 -28.53 -22.04 -10.08
N GLY A 596 -27.96 -22.80 -9.15
CA GLY A 596 -27.19 -22.30 -8.02
C GLY A 596 -25.74 -22.11 -8.43
N GLU A 597 -25.25 -20.87 -8.32
CA GLU A 597 -23.83 -20.56 -8.40
C GLU A 597 -23.38 -19.94 -7.06
N ALA A 598 -22.56 -20.71 -6.35
CA ALA A 598 -21.86 -20.29 -5.15
C ALA A 598 -20.68 -19.38 -5.55
N ALA A 599 -20.87 -18.07 -5.42
CA ALA A 599 -19.79 -17.10 -5.50
C ALA A 599 -18.99 -17.09 -4.18
N PHE A 600 -17.73 -17.50 -4.24
CA PHE A 600 -16.74 -17.28 -3.17
C PHE A 600 -16.26 -15.82 -3.23
N GLU A 601 -16.83 -14.97 -2.39
CA GLU A 601 -16.33 -13.63 -2.08
C GLU A 601 -15.21 -13.71 -1.02
N LEU A 602 -14.00 -13.25 -1.37
CA LEU A 602 -12.94 -12.93 -0.40
C LEU A 602 -13.05 -11.46 -0.01
N ASP A 603 -13.62 -11.21 1.16
CA ASP A 603 -13.81 -9.90 1.77
C ASP A 603 -12.61 -9.55 2.67
N GLU A 604 -11.67 -8.75 2.17
CA GLU A 604 -10.65 -8.06 2.99
C GLU A 604 -11.29 -6.81 3.62
N GLN A 605 -11.93 -6.98 4.77
CA GLN A 605 -12.40 -5.85 5.59
C GLN A 605 -11.39 -5.41 6.64
N ASN A 606 -11.00 -4.14 6.49
CA ASN A 606 -10.35 -3.28 7.47
C ASN A 606 -11.00 -3.34 8.86
N GLY A 607 -10.21 -3.68 9.88
CA GLY A 607 -10.56 -3.52 11.28
C GLY A 607 -9.74 -2.39 11.94
N ASP A 608 -10.22 -1.15 11.82
CA ASP A 608 -9.95 -0.07 12.77
C ASP A 608 -11.11 -0.08 13.78
N HIS A 609 -10.89 -0.58 15.00
CA HIS A 609 -11.64 -0.19 16.19
C HIS A 609 -10.83 -0.43 17.47
#